data_AF-A0A383CDG9-F1
#
_entry.id   AF-A0A383CDG9-F1
#
_cell.length_a   1.000
_cell.length_b   1.000
_cell.length_c   1.000
_cell.angle_alpha   90.00
_cell.angle_beta   90.00
_cell.angle_gamma   90.00
#
_symmetry.space_group_name_H-M   'P 1'
#
loop_
_entity.id
_entity.type
_entity.pdbx_description
1 polymer ?
#
loop_
_entity_poly.entity_id
_entity_poly.type
_entity_poly.pdbx_seq_one_letter_code
_entity_poly.pdbx_strand_id
1 'polypeptide(L)' 'MGHHKALMRLGGKTLIEHVLNTAAPLSLPTFIIGETETYTHLGLPVHPDHHPDLGPIGGLYTALVTALSPVLL' A
#
# COMPACT_ATOMS: atom_id res chain seq x y z
N MET A 1 -7.35 1.45 -17.11
CA MET A 1 -8.28 2.28 -16.32
C MET A 1 -9.07 1.38 -15.38
N GLY A 2 -8.47 1.03 -14.25
CA GLY A 2 -9.07 0.14 -13.27
C GLY A 2 -9.59 0.98 -12.13
N HIS A 3 -10.86 0.79 -11.76
CA HIS A 3 -11.38 1.33 -10.50
C HIS A 3 -10.41 0.99 -9.37
N HIS A 4 -10.17 1.92 -8.43
CA HIS A 4 -9.26 1.71 -7.30
C HIS A 4 -9.74 0.50 -6.48
N LYS A 5 -9.30 -0.71 -6.85
CA LYS A 5 -9.73 -1.99 -6.26
C LYS A 5 -9.58 -1.94 -4.74
N ALA A 6 -8.50 -1.33 -4.27
CA ALA A 6 -8.23 -1.07 -2.86
C ALA A 6 -9.40 -0.38 -2.13
N LEU A 7 -10.12 0.54 -2.79
CA LEU A 7 -11.23 1.31 -2.22
C LEU A 7 -12.61 0.63 -2.40
N MET A 8 -12.69 -0.50 -3.10
CA MET A 8 -13.95 -1.25 -3.19
C MET A 8 -14.37 -1.72 -1.79
N ARG A 9 -15.67 -1.62 -1.48
CA ARG A 9 -16.20 -1.97 -0.16
C ARG A 9 -16.66 -3.42 -0.11
N LEU A 10 -16.30 -4.11 0.96
CA LEU A 10 -16.73 -5.46 1.32
C LEU A 10 -17.09 -5.45 2.81
N GLY A 11 -18.34 -5.76 3.17
CA GLY A 11 -18.74 -5.79 4.59
C GLY A 11 -18.52 -4.46 5.34
N GLY A 12 -18.78 -3.32 4.69
CA GLY A 12 -18.69 -1.98 5.29
C GLY A 12 -17.30 -1.33 5.25
N LYS A 13 -16.22 -2.11 5.07
CA LYS A 13 -14.83 -1.64 4.96
C LYS A 13 -14.33 -1.76 3.52
N THR A 14 -13.35 -0.93 3.15
CA THR A 14 -12.60 -1.03 1.89
C THR A 14 -11.68 -2.26 1.88
N LEU A 15 -11.31 -2.75 0.70
CA LEU A 15 -10.39 -3.89 0.58
C LEU A 15 -9.03 -3.61 1.22
N ILE A 16 -8.52 -2.38 1.12
CA ILE A 16 -7.26 -2.00 1.79
C ILE A 16 -7.40 -2.01 3.31
N GLU A 17 -8.52 -1.54 3.87
CA GLU A 17 -8.77 -1.66 5.32
C GLU A 17 -8.83 -3.12 5.78
N HIS A 18 -9.33 -4.05 4.97
CA HIS A 18 -9.26 -5.48 5.29
C HIS A 18 -7.83 -6.00 5.33
N VAL A 19 -6.99 -5.63 4.36
CA VAL A 19 -5.57 -5.99 4.34
C VAL A 19 -4.85 -5.43 5.57
N LEU A 20 -5.06 -4.15 5.88
CA LEU A 20 -4.47 -3.50 7.04
C LEU A 20 -4.90 -4.16 8.36
N ASN A 21 -6.20 -4.46 8.52
CA ASN A 21 -6.70 -5.15 9.71
C ASN A 21 -6.12 -6.56 9.85
N THR A 22 -5.89 -7.25 8.73
CA THR A 22 -5.27 -8.58 8.71
C THR A 22 -3.79 -8.52 9.09
N ALA A 23 -3.09 -7.48 8.67
CA ALA A 23 -1.67 -7.27 8.98
C ALA A 23 -1.43 -6.66 10.37
N ALA A 24 -2.43 -5.99 10.97
CA ALA A 24 -2.31 -5.29 12.25
C ALA A 24 -1.69 -6.12 13.39
N PRO A 25 -2.00 -7.42 13.57
CA PRO A 25 -1.40 -8.23 14.64
C PRO A 25 0.12 -8.39 14.54
N LEU A 26 0.72 -8.19 13.36
CA LEU A 26 2.18 -8.29 13.18
C LEU A 26 2.94 -7.18 13.91
N SER A 27 2.28 -6.06 14.22
CA SER A 27 2.89 -4.92 14.93
C SER A 27 4.17 -4.41 14.25
N LEU A 28 4.19 -4.41 12.91
CA LEU A 28 5.32 -3.95 12.10
C LEU A 28 5.07 -2.55 11.53
N PRO A 29 6.14 -1.77 11.26
CA PRO A 29 6.01 -0.53 10.48
C PRO A 29 5.30 -0.80 9.16
N THR A 30 4.23 -0.05 8.90
CA THR A 30 3.36 -0.24 7.73
C THR A 30 3.24 1.07 6.96
N PHE A 31 3.29 0.99 5.64
CA PHE A 31 3.10 2.10 4.71
C PHE A 31 2.40 1.61 3.44
N ILE A 32 1.91 2.53 2.62
CA ILE A 32 1.18 2.25 1.38
C ILE A 32 1.99 2.75 0.19
N ILE A 33 2.08 1.94 -0.86
CA ILE A 33 2.54 2.40 -2.18
C ILE A 33 1.32 2.72 -3.04
N GLY A 34 1.21 3.97 -3.48
CA GLY A 34 0.08 4.45 -4.28
C GLY A 34 -0.06 5.98 -4.29
N GLU A 35 -1.14 6.47 -4.88
CA GLU A 35 -1.44 7.90 -4.95
C GLU A 35 -1.77 8.49 -3.57
N THR A 36 -0.98 9.49 -3.16
CA THR A 36 -1.04 10.08 -1.82
C THR A 36 -2.43 10.61 -1.48
N GLU A 37 -3.04 11.40 -2.36
CA GLU A 37 -4.36 12.01 -2.14
C GLU A 37 -5.45 10.95 -1.89
N THR A 38 -5.35 9.82 -2.58
CA THR A 38 -6.29 8.70 -2.50
C THR A 38 -6.25 8.00 -1.13
N TYR A 39 -5.08 7.86 -0.50
CA TYR A 39 -4.91 7.03 0.71
C TYR A 39 -4.56 7.80 1.99
N THR A 40 -4.36 9.12 1.93
CA THR A 40 -4.00 9.95 3.10
C THR A 40 -4.99 9.79 4.27
N HIS A 41 -6.27 9.53 3.98
CA HIS A 41 -7.31 9.31 4.99
C HIS A 41 -7.08 8.08 5.88
N LEU A 42 -6.19 7.15 5.50
CA LEU A 42 -5.87 5.95 6.28
C LEU A 42 -4.86 6.22 7.41
N GLY A 43 -4.28 7.42 7.48
CA GLY A 43 -3.35 7.80 8.55
C GLY A 43 -2.00 7.08 8.52
N LEU A 44 -1.67 6.44 7.39
CA LEU A 44 -0.39 5.75 7.16
C LEU A 44 0.48 6.56 6.19
N PRO A 45 1.82 6.41 6.24
CA PRO A 45 2.69 6.95 5.19
C PRO A 45 2.28 6.40 3.83
N VAL A 46 2.18 7.28 2.83
CA VAL A 46 1.85 6.92 1.45
C VAL A 46 2.97 7.41 0.54
N HIS A 47 3.50 6.51 -0.27
CA HIS A 47 4.58 6.79 -1.22
C HIS A 47 4.10 6.51 -2.64
N PRO A 48 4.23 7.46 -3.58
CA PRO A 48 3.96 7.19 -4.98
C PRO A 48 5.01 6.23 -5.55
N ASP A 49 4.68 5.53 -6.63
CA ASP A 49 5.65 4.70 -7.35
C ASP A 49 6.87 5.53 -7.79
N HIS A 50 8.07 5.01 -7.55
CA HIS A 50 9.30 5.62 -8.08
C HIS A 50 9.37 5.59 -9.61
N HIS A 51 8.82 4.52 -10.20
CA HIS A 51 8.74 4.32 -11.65
C HIS A 51 7.29 4.02 -12.03
N PRO A 52 6.53 5.04 -12.50
CA PRO A 52 5.16 4.87 -12.94
C PRO A 52 5.00 3.84 -14.08
N ASP A 53 3.79 3.31 -14.23
CA ASP A 53 3.36 2.43 -15.33
C ASP A 53 4.06 1.06 -15.46
N LEU A 54 4.84 0.66 -14.45
CA LEU A 54 5.42 -0.70 -14.38
C LEU A 54 4.49 -1.74 -13.73
N GLY A 55 3.28 -1.34 -13.34
CA GLY A 55 2.35 -2.24 -12.66
C GLY A 55 2.89 -2.75 -11.31
N PRO A 56 2.51 -3.97 -10.87
CA PRO A 56 2.85 -4.47 -9.53
C PRO A 56 4.35 -4.55 -9.22
N ILE A 57 5.21 -4.76 -10.24
CA ILE A 57 6.67 -4.84 -10.02
C ILE A 57 7.28 -3.47 -9.68
N GLY A 58 6.74 -2.38 -10.24
CA GLY A 58 7.13 -1.01 -9.88
C GLY A 58 6.78 -0.68 -8.43
N GLY A 59 5.58 -1.08 -8.00
CA GLY A 59 5.15 -0.95 -6.60
C GLY A 59 6.01 -1.76 -5.64
N LEU A 60 6.35 -3.00 -6.00
CA LEU A 60 7.25 -3.83 -5.19
C LEU A 60 8.65 -3.22 -5.10
N TYR A 61 9.22 -2.77 -6.22
CA TYR A 61 10.51 -2.07 -6.22
C TYR A 61 10.49 -0.87 -5.27
N THR A 62 9.47 -0.01 -5.39
CA THR A 62 9.29 1.16 -4.53
C THR A 62 9.20 0.76 -3.06
N ALA A 63 8.46 -0.30 -2.73
CA ALA A 63 8.37 -0.80 -1.36
C ALA A 63 9.73 -1.28 -0.82
N LEU A 64 10.50 -2.02 -1.62
CA LEU A 64 11.81 -2.55 -1.22
C LEU A 64 12.84 -1.44 -0.97
N VAL A 65 12.86 -0.38 -1.80
CA VAL A 65 13.80 0.74 -1.62
C VAL A 65 13.37 1.73 -0.53
N THR A 66 12.07 1.75 -0.18
CA THR A 66 11.52 2.62 0.87
C THR A 66 11.62 1.98 2.25
N ALA A 67 11.52 0.65 2.33
CA ALA A 67 11.59 -0.07 3.59
C ALA A 67 12.97 0.11 4.26
N LEU A 68 12.95 0.41 5.56
CA LEU A 68 14.17 0.55 6.36
C LEU A 68 14.68 -0.80 6.89
N SER A 69 13.86 -1.85 6.80
CA SER A 69 14.24 -3.21 7.20
C SER A 69 15.23 -3.82 6.20
N PRO A 70 16.11 -4.73 6.64
CA PRO A 70 16.98 -5.47 5.73
C PRO A 70 16.16 -6.18 4.65
N VAL A 71 16.52 -5.95 3.39
CA VAL A 71 15.97 -6.69 2.26
C VAL A 71 16.75 -7.99 2.13
N LEU A 72 16.07 -9.12 2.28
CA LEU A 72 16.60 -10.43 1.91
C LEU A 72 16.32 -10.63 0.42
N LEU A 73 17.36 -10.50 -0.41
CA LEU A 73 17.35 -10.83 -1.84
C LEU A 73 17.89 -12.24 -2.07
#